data_AF-A0A529XB18-F1
#
_entry.id   AF-A0A529XB18-F1
#
_cell.length_a   1.000
_cell.length_b   1.000
_cell.length_c   1.000
_cell.angle_alpha   90.00
_cell.angle_beta   90.00
_cell.angle_gamma   90.00
#
_symmetry.space_group_name_H-M   'P 1'
#
loop_
_entity.id
_entity.type
_entity.pdbx_description
1 polymer ?
#
loop_
_entity_poly.entity_id
_entity_poly.type
_entity_poly.pdbx_seq_one_letter_code
_entity_poly.pdbx_strand_id
1 'polypeptide(L)'
;MAKPKQLATKCLALRLGAAIIAMPVADALADNVVANDQVVQGSLCVGLDCVDNESFGFNTIVMKENNTRIYFDDTSTNAGF
;
A
#
# COMPACT_ATOMS: atom_id res chain seq x y z
N MET A 1 -39.48 54.32 31.26
CA MET A 1 -39.73 53.17 30.34
C MET A 1 -38.48 52.92 29.53
N ALA A 2 -37.70 51.91 29.91
CA ALA A 2 -36.42 51.56 29.28
C ALA A 2 -36.61 50.40 28.29
N LYS A 3 -35.98 50.52 27.13
CA LYS A 3 -36.08 49.61 25.96
C LYS A 3 -35.35 48.28 26.26
N PRO A 4 -35.91 47.11 25.90
CA PRO A 4 -35.26 45.82 26.16
C PRO A 4 -34.04 45.63 25.24
N LYS A 5 -32.90 45.24 25.83
CA LYS A 5 -31.67 44.90 25.12
C LYS A 5 -31.84 43.49 24.51
N GLN A 6 -31.86 43.40 23.18
CA GLN A 6 -31.70 42.13 22.46
C GLN A 6 -30.29 41.60 22.72
N LEU A 7 -30.16 40.57 23.56
CA LEU A 7 -28.93 39.83 23.73
C LEU A 7 -28.88 38.72 22.66
N ALA A 8 -28.03 38.94 21.66
CA ALA A 8 -27.81 38.03 20.54
C ALA A 8 -27.26 36.69 21.05
N THR A 9 -28.15 35.70 21.20
CA THR A 9 -27.78 34.31 21.38
C THR A 9 -27.39 33.77 20.01
N LYS A 10 -26.10 33.89 19.67
CA LYS A 10 -25.53 33.19 18.51
C LYS A 10 -25.62 31.69 18.78
N CYS A 11 -26.58 31.02 18.13
CA CYS A 11 -26.54 29.59 17.93
C CYS A 11 -25.19 29.23 17.31
N LEU A 12 -24.27 28.74 18.13
CA LEU A 12 -23.06 28.08 17.69
C LEU A 12 -23.52 26.73 17.11
N ALA A 13 -23.97 26.76 15.85
CA ALA A 13 -24.20 25.56 15.06
C ALA A 13 -22.86 24.82 14.97
N LEU A 14 -22.68 23.82 15.82
CA LEU A 14 -21.55 22.91 15.80
C LEU A 14 -21.54 22.24 14.42
N ARG A 15 -20.64 22.70 13.55
CA ARG A 15 -20.45 22.13 12.22
C ARG A 15 -19.84 20.75 12.40
N LEU A 16 -20.64 19.70 12.20
CA LEU A 16 -20.19 18.34 11.89
C LEU A 16 -19.55 18.30 10.48
N GLY A 17 -18.59 19.19 10.22
CA GLY A 17 -18.00 19.41 8.91
C GLY A 17 -16.52 19.04 8.90
N ALA A 18 -16.21 17.87 8.35
CA ALA A 18 -14.92 17.47 7.80
C ALA A 18 -13.68 17.55 8.72
N ALA A 19 -13.50 16.53 9.57
CA ALA A 19 -12.22 16.22 10.21
C ALA A 19 -11.67 14.85 9.75
N ILE A 20 -11.73 14.56 8.44
CA ILE A 20 -11.15 13.33 7.83
C ILE A 20 -9.92 13.66 6.96
N ILE A 21 -9.45 14.91 6.91
CA ILE A 21 -8.38 15.30 5.99
C ILE A 21 -7.06 15.37 6.75
N ALA A 22 -6.09 14.56 6.30
CA ALA A 22 -4.70 14.43 6.77
C ALA A 22 -4.45 13.39 7.87
N MET A 23 -4.73 12.12 7.57
CA MET A 23 -3.89 11.05 8.11
C MET A 23 -2.60 11.00 7.28
N PRO A 24 -1.40 11.08 7.89
CA PRO A 24 -0.18 10.76 7.17
C PRO A 24 -0.25 9.28 6.76
N VAL A 25 -0.20 9.02 5.46
CA VAL A 25 0.04 7.66 4.96
C VAL A 25 1.49 7.34 5.36
N ALA A 26 1.65 6.59 6.44
CA ALA A 26 2.93 5.99 6.76
C ALA A 26 3.11 4.81 5.79
N ASP A 27 4.16 4.83 4.99
CA ASP A 27 4.57 3.66 4.21
C ASP A 27 4.91 2.55 5.20
N ALA A 28 4.10 1.49 5.24
CA ALA A 28 4.37 0.33 6.06
C ALA A 28 5.58 -0.41 5.47
N LEU A 29 6.75 -0.28 6.10
CA LEU A 29 7.96 -1.03 5.77
C LEU A 29 7.92 -2.45 6.36
N ALA A 30 6.81 -3.16 6.15
CA ALA A 30 6.66 -4.53 6.58
C ALA A 30 6.84 -5.47 5.39
N ASP A 31 7.60 -6.54 5.58
CA ASP A 31 7.74 -7.59 4.58
C ASP A 31 6.41 -8.31 4.40
N ASN A 32 6.02 -8.56 3.14
CA ASN A 32 4.93 -9.47 2.85
C ASN A 32 5.46 -10.90 2.86
N VAL A 33 5.06 -11.69 3.86
CA VAL A 33 5.50 -13.08 4.02
C VAL A 33 4.34 -14.02 3.69
N VAL A 34 4.54 -14.87 2.68
CA VAL A 34 3.64 -15.99 2.36
C VAL A 34 4.24 -17.25 2.99
N ALA A 35 3.59 -17.78 4.03
CA ALA A 35 4.16 -18.85 4.86
C ALA A 35 4.23 -20.24 4.18
N ASN A 36 3.56 -20.43 3.04
CA ASN A 36 3.53 -21.67 2.28
C ASN A 36 3.75 -21.36 0.78
N ASP A 37 3.19 -22.19 -0.11
CA ASP A 37 3.28 -22.00 -1.55
C ASP A 37 2.59 -20.70 -2.00
N GLN A 38 3.27 -19.95 -2.87
CA GLN A 38 2.68 -18.85 -3.61
C GLN A 38 2.48 -19.26 -5.07
N VAL A 39 1.22 -19.34 -5.49
CA VAL A 39 0.86 -19.61 -6.89
C VAL A 39 0.31 -18.33 -7.51
N VAL A 40 1.01 -17.79 -8.51
CA VAL A 40 0.55 -16.63 -9.28
C VAL A 40 -0.02 -17.12 -10.61
N GLN A 41 -1.32 -16.88 -10.83
CA GLN A 41 -1.96 -17.15 -12.13
C GLN A 41 -1.77 -15.94 -13.05
N GLY A 42 -1.09 -16.14 -14.18
CA GLY A 42 -0.74 -15.07 -15.11
C GLY A 42 0.76 -14.75 -15.06
N SER A 43 1.11 -13.53 -14.68
CA SER A 43 2.49 -13.04 -14.72
C SER A 43 2.91 -12.31 -13.45
N LEU A 44 4.20 -12.38 -13.10
CA LEU A 44 4.82 -11.71 -11.97
C LEU A 44 5.94 -10.77 -12.44
N CYS A 45 5.97 -9.53 -11.94
CA CYS A 45 7.13 -8.63 -12.08
C CYS A 45 7.87 -8.53 -10.73
N VAL A 46 9.21 -8.61 -10.74
CA VAL A 46 10.07 -8.47 -9.56
C VAL A 46 11.19 -7.47 -9.81
N GLY A 47 11.39 -6.54 -8.87
CA GLY A 47 12.46 -5.52 -8.90
C GLY A 47 11.91 -4.10 -8.82
N LEU A 48 12.75 -3.11 -8.48
CA LEU A 48 12.30 -1.73 -8.24
C LEU A 48 11.83 -1.02 -9.52
N ASP A 49 12.21 -1.53 -10.69
CA ASP A 49 11.85 -0.93 -11.98
C ASP A 49 10.53 -1.51 -12.56
N CYS A 50 9.81 -2.35 -11.81
CA CYS A 50 8.44 -2.77 -12.15
C CYS A 50 7.47 -1.58 -12.00
N VAL A 51 6.51 -1.46 -12.92
CA VAL A 51 5.55 -0.34 -12.90
C VAL A 51 4.09 -0.83 -12.79
N ASP A 52 3.22 0.04 -12.28
CA ASP A 52 1.79 -0.24 -12.29
C ASP A 52 1.24 -0.31 -13.72
N ASN A 53 0.30 -1.23 -13.96
CA ASN A 53 -0.27 -1.55 -15.28
C ASN A 53 0.77 -1.98 -16.33
N GLU A 54 1.84 -2.67 -15.92
CA GLU A 54 2.83 -3.20 -16.85
C GLU A 54 2.23 -4.24 -17.82
N SER A 55 2.67 -4.17 -19.08
CA SER A 55 2.30 -5.17 -20.10
C SER A 55 3.28 -6.34 -20.06
N PHE A 56 2.78 -7.51 -19.68
CA PHE A 56 3.59 -8.72 -19.55
C PHE A 56 3.76 -9.49 -20.86
N GLY A 57 2.91 -9.24 -21.86
CA GLY A 57 2.89 -10.01 -23.10
C GLY A 57 2.71 -11.51 -22.84
N PHE A 58 3.63 -12.33 -23.37
CA PHE A 58 3.64 -13.78 -23.16
C PHE A 58 4.53 -14.23 -21.99
N ASN A 59 5.12 -13.30 -21.23
CA ASN A 59 6.08 -13.64 -20.18
C ASN A 59 5.36 -13.96 -18.86
N THR A 60 5.66 -15.11 -18.26
CA THR A 60 5.15 -15.48 -16.93
C THR A 60 5.91 -14.79 -15.79
N ILE A 61 7.20 -14.50 -15.95
CA ILE A 61 8.01 -13.78 -14.95
C ILE A 61 8.86 -12.73 -15.65
N VAL A 62 8.88 -11.50 -15.11
CA VAL A 62 9.66 -10.36 -15.59
C VAL A 62 10.50 -9.85 -14.41
N MET A 63 11.82 -9.68 -14.59
CA MET A 63 12.71 -9.15 -13.55
C MET A 63 13.35 -7.87 -14.04
N LYS A 64 13.12 -6.75 -13.34
CA LYS A 64 13.56 -5.42 -13.79
C LYS A 64 14.30 -4.69 -12.67
N GLU A 65 15.60 -4.53 -12.88
CA GLU A 65 16.49 -3.79 -11.99
C GLU A 65 17.77 -3.36 -12.71
N ASN A 66 18.42 -2.32 -12.20
CA ASN A 66 19.79 -1.99 -12.56
C ASN A 66 20.76 -2.85 -11.73
N ASN A 67 21.21 -3.95 -12.32
CA ASN A 67 21.91 -5.08 -11.69
C ASN A 67 20.96 -6.14 -11.10
N THR A 68 20.06 -6.68 -11.93
CA THR A 68 19.22 -7.85 -11.61
C THR A 68 20.08 -9.03 -11.12
N ARG A 69 19.73 -9.58 -9.95
CA ARG A 69 20.38 -10.75 -9.35
C ARG A 69 19.32 -11.70 -8.83
N ILE A 70 19.58 -13.00 -8.95
CA ILE A 70 18.74 -14.06 -8.41
C ILE A 70 19.63 -14.91 -7.51
N TYR A 71 19.17 -15.14 -6.28
CA TYR A 71 19.85 -16.01 -5.33
C TYR A 71 18.98 -17.24 -5.10
N PHE A 72 19.58 -18.42 -5.22
CA PHE A 72 18.96 -19.69 -4.90
C PHE A 72 19.70 -20.28 -3.70
N ASP A 73 18.97 -20.45 -2.59
CA ASP A 73 19.49 -21.03 -1.36
C ASP A 73 18.72 -22.30 -1.05
N ASP A 74 19.31 -23.44 -1.40
CA ASP A 74 18.78 -24.73 -0.96
C ASP A 74 19.33 -25.04 0.43
N THR A 75 18.49 -24.84 1.43
CA THR A 75 18.81 -25.10 2.84
C THR A 75 18.53 -26.54 3.26
N SER A 76 18.17 -27.42 2.32
CA SER A 76 17.95 -28.83 2.62
C SER A 76 19.24 -29.48 3.12
N THR A 77 19.11 -30.33 4.14
CA THR A 77 20.25 -31.05 4.73
C THR A 77 20.47 -32.43 4.11
N ASN A 78 19.62 -32.82 3.17
CA ASN A 78 19.61 -34.13 2.53
C ASN A 78 19.46 -33.93 1.02
N ALA A 79 20.29 -34.62 0.23
CA ALA A 79 20.11 -34.64 -1.21
C ALA A 79 18.84 -35.44 -1.56
N GLY A 80 17.87 -34.80 -2.21
CA GLY A 80 16.66 -35.43 -2.72
C GLY A 80 16.32 -34.85 -4.10
N PHE A 81 16.11 -35.74 -5.07
CA PHE A 81 15.61 -35.42 -6.41
C PHE A 81 14.13 -35.76 -6.50
#